data_AF-X7EAP3-F1
#
_entry.id   AF-X7EAP3-F1
#
_cell.length_a   1.000
_cell.length_b   1.000
_cell.length_c   1.000
_cell.angle_alpha   90.00
_cell.angle_beta   90.00
_cell.angle_gamma   90.00
#
_symmetry.space_group_name_H-M   'P 1'
#
loop_
_entity.id
_entity.type
_entity.pdbx_description
1 polymer ?
#
loop_
_entity_poly.entity_id
_entity_poly.type
_entity_poly.pdbx_seq_one_letter_code
_entity_poly.pdbx_strand_id
1 'polypeptide(L)'
;MESTREPLDIFIGGPMGNPRTDGAGLSFDDHLPNIAAVIQRIITEYQEQNPDGPYRPLLLDPSREAIGTITDRVFSMIERSELGIFDCSSASPSAMYELTLMHALGKPVIPVAFRNPKVPEARTISHYLRDEYALLVDTFTEEELYNGLSQKIGLMLSGQDTTLNASSNAISKFYGLPLLDVSATTGLATGYFHNFLRHQLQSRAKVFVDITELEAIVIIVPHNLAEVGGLKDVLEQRAKANGFAYEEVRREDGGNFVVSSHVRGRVLLDKIGPYLVDIPAPLMAQMSSPRRDKLLRDQNAAHPRMQQEFVLRLERLERAMIDRWFYTVRNLVTRDVLRSDRLLFLSVDELFSKLEEWRNK
;
A
#
# COMPACT_ATOMS: atom_id res chain seq x y z
N MET A 1 28.80 -12.65 -2.14
CA MET A 1 27.35 -12.81 -1.92
C MET A 1 26.73 -11.47 -2.27
N GLU A 2 26.00 -11.37 -3.39
CA GLU A 2 25.23 -10.15 -3.71
C GLU A 2 24.21 -9.94 -2.59
N SER A 3 24.20 -8.75 -1.98
CA SER A 3 23.30 -8.47 -0.86
C SER A 3 21.85 -8.52 -1.33
N THR A 4 21.02 -9.30 -0.65
CA THR A 4 19.58 -9.49 -0.86
C THR A 4 18.74 -8.27 -0.45
N ARG A 5 19.25 -7.05 -0.63
CA ARG A 5 18.55 -5.82 -0.25
C ARG A 5 17.39 -5.57 -1.21
N GLU A 6 16.25 -5.14 -0.67
CA GLU A 6 15.07 -4.83 -1.45
C GLU A 6 15.27 -3.53 -2.24
N PRO A 7 14.90 -3.44 -3.52
CA PRO A 7 14.96 -2.19 -4.27
C PRO A 7 13.98 -1.16 -3.70
N LEU A 8 14.40 0.10 -3.61
CA LEU A 8 13.52 1.24 -3.26
C LEU A 8 13.80 2.40 -4.23
N ASP A 9 13.05 2.45 -5.31
CA ASP A 9 13.29 3.44 -6.35
C ASP A 9 12.62 4.78 -5.99
N ILE A 10 13.34 5.90 -6.08
CA ILE A 10 12.82 7.26 -5.82
C ILE A 10 12.73 8.00 -7.14
N PHE A 11 11.53 8.38 -7.56
CA PHE A 11 11.29 9.16 -8.77
C PHE A 11 11.34 10.66 -8.48
N ILE A 12 11.92 11.43 -9.41
CA ILE A 12 11.83 12.89 -9.39
C ILE A 12 11.04 13.40 -10.60
N GLY A 13 10.14 14.34 -10.36
CA GLY A 13 9.36 15.01 -11.41
C GLY A 13 9.34 16.52 -11.19
N GLY A 14 9.20 17.30 -12.26
CA GLY A 14 9.33 18.76 -12.17
C GLY A 14 9.19 19.48 -13.50
N PRO A 15 9.30 20.82 -13.49
CA PRO A 15 9.42 21.59 -14.71
C PRO A 15 10.68 21.16 -15.49
N MET A 16 10.56 21.02 -16.81
CA MET A 16 11.68 20.77 -17.70
C MET A 16 11.76 21.91 -18.73
N GLY A 17 12.94 22.52 -18.89
CA GLY A 17 13.21 23.51 -19.93
C GLY A 17 12.59 24.88 -19.66
N ASN A 18 12.56 25.31 -18.40
CA ASN A 18 12.16 26.66 -18.01
C ASN A 18 13.38 27.48 -17.51
N PRO A 19 14.04 28.25 -18.40
CA PRO A 19 15.25 29.00 -18.06
C PRO A 19 14.96 30.28 -17.26
N ARG A 20 13.70 30.54 -16.88
CA ARG A 20 13.34 31.73 -16.10
C ARG A 20 13.91 31.61 -14.69
N THR A 21 14.24 32.76 -14.10
CA THR A 21 14.70 32.82 -12.72
C THR A 21 13.54 32.67 -11.74
N ASP A 22 13.80 32.01 -10.62
CA ASP A 22 12.84 31.69 -9.57
C ASP A 22 12.63 32.84 -8.56
N GLY A 23 13.39 33.94 -8.71
CA GLY A 23 13.40 35.07 -7.78
C GLY A 23 14.26 34.89 -6.53
N ALA A 24 14.85 33.71 -6.32
CA ALA A 24 15.88 33.43 -5.31
C ALA A 24 17.30 33.38 -5.91
N GLY A 25 17.43 33.50 -7.24
CA GLY A 25 18.71 33.58 -7.93
C GLY A 25 19.09 32.30 -8.66
N LEU A 26 18.20 31.30 -8.70
CA LEU A 26 18.33 30.09 -9.50
C LEU A 26 17.38 30.16 -10.71
N SER A 27 17.65 29.37 -11.73
CA SER A 27 16.65 29.09 -12.77
C SER A 27 15.78 27.90 -12.35
N PHE A 28 14.54 27.83 -12.86
CA PHE A 28 13.70 26.65 -12.63
C PHE A 28 14.33 25.37 -13.22
N ASP A 29 15.22 25.50 -14.21
CA ASP A 29 16.01 24.38 -14.76
C ASP A 29 17.04 23.82 -13.76
N ASP A 30 17.46 24.61 -12.77
CA ASP A 30 18.41 24.18 -11.73
C ASP A 30 17.73 23.37 -10.60
N HIS A 31 16.41 23.44 -10.48
CA HIS A 31 15.68 22.80 -9.37
C HIS A 31 15.79 21.28 -9.40
N LEU A 32 15.47 20.64 -10.53
CA LEU A 32 15.54 19.18 -10.66
C LEU A 32 16.97 18.65 -10.48
N PRO A 33 18.01 19.24 -11.09
CA PRO A 33 19.40 18.89 -10.80
C PRO A 33 19.76 18.99 -9.31
N ASN A 34 19.34 20.06 -8.62
CA ASN A 34 19.61 20.22 -7.19
C ASN A 34 18.86 19.17 -6.35
N ILE A 35 17.60 18.89 -6.67
CA ILE A 35 16.83 17.81 -6.01
C ILE A 35 17.51 16.45 -6.24
N ALA A 36 17.92 16.15 -7.47
CA ALA A 36 18.63 14.93 -7.82
C ALA A 36 19.94 14.78 -7.03
N ALA A 37 20.75 15.86 -6.96
CA ALA A 37 22.00 15.88 -6.21
C ALA A 37 21.77 15.61 -4.72
N VAL A 38 20.77 16.27 -4.12
CA VAL A 38 20.40 16.08 -2.72
C VAL A 38 19.91 14.67 -2.43
N ILE A 39 19.03 14.11 -3.26
CA ILE A 39 18.54 12.73 -3.07
C ILE A 39 19.69 11.74 -3.21
N GLN A 40 20.58 11.94 -4.19
CA GLN A 40 21.75 11.08 -4.36
C GLN A 40 22.67 11.14 -3.14
N ARG A 41 22.89 12.34 -2.58
CA ARG A 41 23.64 12.52 -1.33
C ARG A 41 22.99 11.77 -0.17
N ILE A 42 21.68 11.92 0.02
CA ILE A 42 20.92 11.22 1.07
C ILE A 42 21.03 9.69 0.90
N ILE A 43 20.90 9.19 -0.32
CA ILE A 43 21.06 7.76 -0.65
C ILE A 43 22.46 7.26 -0.27
N THR A 44 23.50 8.01 -0.65
CA THR A 44 24.90 7.65 -0.34
C THR A 44 25.13 7.63 1.17
N GLU A 45 24.76 8.70 1.88
CA GLU A 45 24.90 8.77 3.34
C GLU A 45 24.12 7.64 4.05
N TYR A 46 22.91 7.32 3.60
CA TYR A 46 22.12 6.21 4.14
C TYR A 46 22.83 4.86 3.92
N GLN A 47 23.36 4.61 2.72
CA GLN A 47 24.06 3.36 2.40
C GLN A 47 25.38 3.20 3.17
N GLU A 48 26.08 4.31 3.44
CA GLU A 48 27.28 4.34 4.27
C GLU A 48 26.98 4.09 5.75
N GLN A 49 25.92 4.71 6.27
CA GLN A 49 25.49 4.55 7.67
C GLN A 49 24.80 3.21 7.93
N ASN A 50 24.17 2.62 6.91
CA ASN A 50 23.39 1.39 7.00
C ASN A 50 23.85 0.39 5.91
N PRO A 51 25.08 -0.14 6.01
CA PRO A 51 25.60 -1.11 5.05
C PRO A 51 24.87 -2.47 5.09
N ASP A 52 24.01 -2.70 6.09
CA ASP A 52 23.11 -3.86 6.14
C ASP A 52 21.64 -3.44 6.14
N GLY A 53 21.34 -2.21 5.70
CA GLY A 53 19.99 -1.68 5.64
C GLY A 53 19.08 -2.51 4.72
N PRO A 54 17.76 -2.55 5.00
CA PRO A 54 16.81 -3.41 4.29
C PRO A 54 16.68 -3.03 2.80
N TYR A 55 16.91 -1.77 2.48
CA TYR A 55 16.72 -1.23 1.14
C TYR A 55 18.03 -0.91 0.41
N ARG A 56 17.99 -1.07 -0.92
CA ARG A 56 18.92 -0.52 -1.89
C ARG A 56 18.21 0.60 -2.65
N PRO A 57 18.25 1.84 -2.16
CA PRO A 57 17.58 2.92 -2.84
C PRO A 57 18.31 3.34 -4.11
N LEU A 58 17.54 3.71 -5.14
CA LEU A 58 18.04 4.21 -6.43
C LEU A 58 17.23 5.44 -6.84
N LEU A 59 17.90 6.41 -7.45
CA LEU A 59 17.25 7.59 -8.01
C LEU A 59 16.83 7.32 -9.46
N LEU A 60 15.55 7.56 -9.77
CA LEU A 60 15.00 7.56 -11.13
C LEU A 60 14.82 9.00 -11.60
N ASP A 61 15.76 9.44 -12.42
CA ASP A 61 15.79 10.80 -12.99
C ASP A 61 15.47 10.73 -14.50
N PRO A 62 14.27 11.17 -14.92
CA PRO A 62 13.88 11.13 -16.32
C PRO A 62 14.73 12.04 -17.22
N SER A 63 15.50 12.99 -16.67
CA SER A 63 16.40 13.86 -17.44
C SER A 63 17.71 13.18 -17.84
N ARG A 64 18.11 12.09 -17.16
CA ARG A 64 19.41 11.43 -17.34
C ARG A 64 19.40 10.21 -18.26
N GLU A 65 18.24 9.63 -18.56
CA GLU A 65 18.12 8.48 -19.44
C GLU A 65 17.70 8.90 -20.86
N ALA A 66 18.38 8.41 -21.90
CA ALA A 66 18.20 8.88 -23.30
C ALA A 66 17.52 7.87 -24.24
N ILE A 67 16.99 6.75 -23.73
CA ILE A 67 16.48 5.66 -24.58
C ILE A 67 14.95 5.57 -24.51
N GLY A 68 14.28 5.47 -25.67
CA GLY A 68 12.84 5.23 -25.80
C GLY A 68 11.95 6.47 -25.97
N THR A 69 10.65 6.24 -26.10
CA THR A 69 9.59 7.27 -26.01
C THR A 69 9.54 7.81 -24.58
N ILE A 70 9.60 9.13 -24.42
CA ILE A 70 9.62 9.81 -23.10
C ILE A 70 8.46 9.30 -22.22
N THR A 71 7.28 9.11 -22.80
CA THR A 71 6.07 8.66 -22.10
C THR A 71 6.21 7.27 -21.49
N ASP A 72 6.61 6.26 -22.27
CA ASP A 72 6.71 4.88 -21.77
C ASP A 72 7.80 4.75 -20.70
N ARG A 73 8.89 5.51 -20.85
CA ARG A 73 9.96 5.57 -19.86
C ARG A 73 9.49 6.19 -18.55
N VAL A 74 8.90 7.38 -18.59
CA VAL A 74 8.41 8.08 -17.40
C VAL A 74 7.34 7.24 -16.70
N PHE A 75 6.45 6.58 -17.43
CA PHE A 75 5.45 5.68 -16.84
C PHE A 75 6.08 4.47 -16.18
N SER A 76 7.07 3.85 -16.83
CA SER A 76 7.81 2.73 -16.25
C SER A 76 8.53 3.14 -14.96
N MET A 77 9.17 4.31 -14.96
CA MET A 77 9.82 4.86 -13.76
C MET A 77 8.82 5.14 -12.63
N ILE A 78 7.71 5.82 -12.92
CA ILE A 78 6.63 6.12 -11.97
C ILE A 78 6.05 4.82 -11.39
N GLU A 79 5.71 3.85 -12.25
CA GLU A 79 5.14 2.58 -11.82
C GLU A 79 6.09 1.79 -10.91
N ARG A 80 7.40 1.88 -11.17
CA ARG A 80 8.46 1.21 -10.42
C ARG A 80 8.90 1.98 -9.17
N SER A 81 8.56 3.26 -9.06
CA SER A 81 9.05 4.12 -7.98
C SER A 81 8.25 3.99 -6.69
N GLU A 82 8.92 3.88 -5.56
CA GLU A 82 8.29 3.70 -4.27
C GLU A 82 8.02 5.01 -3.55
N LEU A 83 8.61 6.09 -4.05
CA LEU A 83 8.44 7.46 -3.57
C LEU A 83 8.62 8.43 -4.74
N GLY A 84 7.75 9.44 -4.84
CA GLY A 84 7.90 10.54 -5.78
C GLY A 84 8.27 11.84 -5.08
N ILE A 85 9.31 12.53 -5.56
CA ILE A 85 9.64 13.90 -5.13
C ILE A 85 9.32 14.83 -6.30
N PHE A 86 8.39 15.77 -6.10
CA PHE A 86 7.87 16.60 -7.18
C PHE A 86 8.16 18.07 -6.97
N ASP A 87 8.91 18.69 -7.88
CA ASP A 87 8.99 20.14 -7.93
C ASP A 87 7.67 20.73 -8.45
N CYS A 88 6.93 21.34 -7.53
CA CYS A 88 5.66 22.04 -7.75
C CYS A 88 5.83 23.57 -7.77
N SER A 89 7.06 24.08 -7.77
CA SER A 89 7.39 25.51 -7.67
C SER A 89 6.87 26.37 -8.81
N SER A 90 6.56 25.79 -9.97
CA SER A 90 6.03 26.51 -11.14
C SER A 90 4.64 26.04 -11.57
N ALA A 91 4.03 25.10 -10.84
CA ALA A 91 2.82 24.38 -11.25
C ALA A 91 2.90 23.83 -12.69
N SER A 92 4.07 23.29 -13.07
CA SER A 92 4.28 22.73 -14.41
C SER A 92 3.23 21.67 -14.76
N PRO A 93 2.60 21.73 -15.94
CA PRO A 93 1.68 20.69 -16.39
C PRO A 93 2.31 19.29 -16.41
N SER A 94 3.60 19.17 -16.75
CA SER A 94 4.32 17.89 -16.73
C SER A 94 4.40 17.30 -15.33
N ALA A 95 4.84 18.10 -14.37
CA ALA A 95 4.97 17.70 -12.97
C ALA A 95 3.60 17.33 -12.38
N MET A 96 2.55 18.11 -12.67
CA MET A 96 1.19 17.82 -12.21
C MET A 96 0.63 16.54 -12.84
N TYR A 97 0.93 16.27 -14.11
CA TYR A 97 0.52 15.04 -14.78
C TYR A 97 1.16 13.80 -14.16
N GLU A 98 2.48 13.83 -13.96
CA GLU A 98 3.23 12.74 -13.32
C GLU A 98 2.85 12.54 -11.85
N LEU A 99 2.64 13.63 -11.11
CA LEU A 99 2.11 13.62 -9.75
C LEU A 99 0.73 12.96 -9.69
N THR A 100 -0.14 13.28 -10.66
CA THR A 100 -1.48 12.66 -10.78
C THR A 100 -1.37 11.16 -11.00
N LEU A 101 -0.40 10.69 -11.79
CA LEU A 101 -0.16 9.25 -11.99
C LEU A 101 0.33 8.57 -10.71
N MET A 102 1.28 9.18 -9.99
CA MET A 102 1.74 8.67 -8.69
C MET A 102 0.59 8.58 -7.68
N HIS A 103 -0.24 9.62 -7.62
CA HIS A 103 -1.46 9.65 -6.83
C HIS A 103 -2.44 8.57 -7.24
N ALA A 104 -2.71 8.38 -8.54
CA ALA A 104 -3.62 7.33 -9.03
C ALA A 104 -3.13 5.90 -8.73
N LEU A 105 -1.82 5.72 -8.56
CA LEU A 105 -1.20 4.45 -8.16
C LEU A 105 -1.13 4.26 -6.64
N GLY A 106 -1.63 5.23 -5.86
CA GLY A 106 -1.57 5.23 -4.40
C GLY A 106 -0.16 5.35 -3.83
N LYS A 107 0.82 5.78 -4.63
CA LYS A 107 2.22 5.88 -4.23
C LYS A 107 2.46 7.15 -3.40
N PRO A 108 3.32 7.08 -2.37
CA PRO A 108 3.63 8.24 -1.55
C PRO A 108 4.38 9.29 -2.35
N VAL A 109 4.11 10.55 -2.06
CA VAL A 109 4.75 11.69 -2.73
C VAL A 109 5.14 12.78 -1.75
N ILE A 110 6.21 13.51 -2.07
CA ILE A 110 6.64 14.72 -1.37
C ILE A 110 6.66 15.85 -2.40
N PRO A 111 5.61 16.67 -2.46
CA PRO A 111 5.64 17.91 -3.22
C PRO A 111 6.64 18.88 -2.60
N VAL A 112 7.46 19.53 -3.42
CA VAL A 112 8.39 20.60 -3.04
C VAL A 112 7.92 21.89 -3.70
N ALA A 113 7.71 22.95 -2.93
CA ALA A 113 7.24 24.23 -3.46
C ALA A 113 7.78 25.41 -2.65
N PHE A 114 7.62 26.62 -3.19
CA PHE A 114 8.00 27.82 -2.46
C PHE A 114 7.08 28.08 -1.27
N ARG A 115 7.66 28.43 -0.13
CA ARG A 115 6.94 28.98 1.01
C ARG A 115 6.35 30.34 0.65
N ASN A 116 7.19 31.23 0.10
CA ASN A 116 6.83 32.59 -0.29
C ASN A 116 7.39 32.89 -1.70
N PRO A 117 6.62 32.67 -2.78
CA PRO A 117 7.10 32.94 -4.14
C PRO A 117 7.37 34.43 -4.35
N LYS A 118 8.54 34.75 -4.93
CA LYS A 118 8.99 36.14 -5.15
C LYS A 118 8.72 36.66 -6.57
N VAL A 119 8.39 35.75 -7.50
CA VAL A 119 8.12 36.06 -8.92
C VAL A 119 6.80 35.47 -9.37
N PRO A 120 6.14 36.05 -10.40
CA PRO A 120 4.86 35.57 -10.91
C PRO A 120 4.87 34.17 -11.51
N GLU A 121 6.02 33.61 -11.85
CA GLU A 121 6.18 32.24 -12.33
C GLU A 121 6.29 31.23 -11.17
N ALA A 122 6.75 31.70 -10.01
CA ALA A 122 6.86 30.90 -8.81
C ALA A 122 5.48 30.73 -8.16
N ARG A 123 5.27 29.56 -7.58
CA ARG A 123 4.03 29.11 -6.96
C ARG A 123 4.34 28.53 -5.61
N THR A 124 3.47 28.84 -4.65
CA THR A 124 3.35 28.02 -3.45
C THR A 124 2.60 26.73 -3.79
N ILE A 125 2.51 25.84 -2.82
CA ILE A 125 1.79 24.59 -2.97
C ILE A 125 0.33 24.83 -3.38
N SER A 126 -0.14 24.09 -4.37
CA SER A 126 -1.53 24.19 -4.81
C SER A 126 -2.48 23.83 -3.67
N HIS A 127 -3.71 24.35 -3.69
CA HIS A 127 -4.70 24.05 -2.65
C HIS A 127 -4.92 22.55 -2.48
N TYR A 128 -4.90 21.79 -3.58
CA TYR A 128 -5.05 20.33 -3.59
C TYR A 128 -3.95 19.62 -2.78
N LEU A 129 -2.73 20.14 -2.79
CA LEU A 129 -1.56 19.53 -2.16
C LEU A 129 -1.26 20.10 -0.76
N ARG A 130 -2.02 21.11 -0.30
CA ARG A 130 -1.71 21.88 0.92
C ARG A 130 -1.67 21.03 2.20
N ASP A 131 -2.49 19.97 2.25
CA ASP A 131 -2.59 19.06 3.39
C ASP A 131 -1.76 17.78 3.21
N GLU A 132 -0.96 17.69 2.14
CA GLU A 132 -0.06 16.57 1.89
C GLU A 132 1.27 16.75 2.63
N TYR A 133 2.08 15.69 2.65
CA TYR A 133 3.39 15.65 3.29
C TYR A 133 4.47 16.44 2.51
N ALA A 134 4.17 17.69 2.19
CA ALA A 134 5.01 18.56 1.38
C ALA A 134 6.23 19.11 2.11
N LEU A 135 7.18 19.59 1.33
CA LEU A 135 8.32 20.40 1.76
C LEU A 135 8.14 21.81 1.18
N LEU A 136 8.05 22.80 2.07
CA LEU A 136 8.03 24.22 1.68
C LEU A 136 9.42 24.83 1.91
N VAL A 137 10.02 25.36 0.86
CA VAL A 137 11.35 25.98 0.87
C VAL A 137 11.28 27.45 0.50
N ASP A 138 12.20 28.26 1.00
CA ASP A 138 12.43 29.64 0.58
C ASP A 138 13.32 29.70 -0.67
N THR A 139 14.21 28.72 -0.86
CA THR A 139 15.09 28.56 -2.03
C THR A 139 15.25 27.09 -2.44
N PHE A 140 15.54 26.83 -3.71
CA PHE A 140 15.85 25.49 -4.23
C PHE A 140 17.36 25.17 -4.20
N THR A 141 18.08 25.74 -3.24
CA THR A 141 19.50 25.41 -3.03
C THR A 141 19.64 24.00 -2.46
N GLU A 142 20.76 23.32 -2.79
CA GLU A 142 21.01 21.96 -2.30
C GLU A 142 21.00 21.88 -0.77
N GLU A 143 21.52 22.88 -0.06
CA GLU A 143 21.57 22.88 1.40
C GLU A 143 20.17 22.94 2.03
N GLU A 144 19.30 23.81 1.53
CA GLU A 144 17.93 23.93 2.03
C GLU A 144 17.11 22.67 1.71
N LEU A 145 17.22 22.18 0.48
CA LEU A 145 16.58 20.94 0.05
C LEU A 145 17.05 19.75 0.89
N TYR A 146 18.35 19.65 1.18
CA TYR A 146 18.91 18.57 2.01
C TYR A 146 18.38 18.63 3.44
N ASN A 147 18.34 19.80 4.06
CA ASN A 147 17.81 19.98 5.42
C ASN A 147 16.33 19.55 5.51
N GLY A 148 15.54 19.81 4.45
CA GLY A 148 14.14 19.43 4.39
C GLY A 148 13.86 17.98 4.00
N LEU A 149 14.60 17.44 3.02
CA LEU A 149 14.36 16.12 2.45
C LEU A 149 15.03 14.99 3.25
N SER A 150 16.19 15.23 3.89
CA SER A 150 16.94 14.21 4.63
C SER A 150 16.09 13.51 5.69
N GLN A 151 15.36 14.28 6.51
CA GLN A 151 14.47 13.70 7.52
C GLN A 151 13.30 12.96 6.88
N LYS A 152 12.67 13.54 5.84
CA LYS A 152 11.48 12.95 5.19
C LYS A 152 11.81 11.63 4.49
N ILE A 153 12.92 11.58 3.76
CA ILE A 153 13.39 10.40 3.03
C ILE A 153 14.00 9.39 4.02
N GLY A 154 14.78 9.84 5.00
CA GLY A 154 15.42 8.97 5.99
C GLY A 154 14.40 8.13 6.78
N LEU A 155 13.25 8.70 7.14
CA LEU A 155 12.17 7.96 7.78
C LEU A 155 11.63 6.83 6.89
N MET A 156 11.43 7.10 5.59
CA MET A 156 11.00 6.07 4.63
C MET A 156 12.06 4.97 4.44
N LEU A 157 13.34 5.36 4.36
CA LEU A 157 14.45 4.42 4.22
C LEU A 157 14.66 3.55 5.47
N SER A 158 14.28 4.03 6.65
CA SER A 158 14.39 3.26 7.89
C SER A 158 13.40 2.09 8.01
N GLY A 159 12.36 2.05 7.16
CA GLY A 159 11.31 1.03 7.21
C GLY A 159 10.44 1.08 8.48
N GLN A 160 10.58 2.11 9.32
CA GLN A 160 9.75 2.28 10.50
C GLN A 160 8.35 2.76 10.10
N ASP A 161 7.32 2.14 10.68
CA ASP A 161 5.93 2.56 10.52
C ASP A 161 5.73 3.90 11.25
N THR A 162 5.94 5.00 10.53
CA THR A 162 5.85 6.34 11.11
C THR A 162 4.41 6.86 11.08
N THR A 163 4.05 7.73 12.02
CA THR A 163 2.81 8.51 11.98
C THR A 163 2.72 9.46 10.77
N LEU A 164 3.80 9.58 10.00
CA LEU A 164 3.94 10.40 8.80
C LEU A 164 3.60 9.56 7.57
N ASN A 165 2.31 9.48 7.28
CA ASN A 165 1.80 8.74 6.14
C ASN A 165 1.84 9.62 4.88
N ALA A 166 2.88 9.47 4.06
CA ALA A 166 3.02 10.15 2.77
C ALA A 166 1.94 9.76 1.73
N SER A 167 1.08 8.79 2.06
CA SER A 167 -0.15 8.44 1.32
C SER A 167 -1.42 9.08 1.92
N SER A 168 -1.31 9.88 3.00
CA SER A 168 -2.44 10.59 3.61
C SER A 168 -2.61 11.99 3.03
N ASN A 169 -3.83 12.29 2.56
CA ASN A 169 -4.26 13.61 2.09
C ASN A 169 -5.70 13.95 2.54
N ALA A 170 -6.16 15.16 2.28
CA ALA A 170 -7.50 15.63 2.66
C ALA A 170 -8.63 14.71 2.16
N ILE A 171 -8.49 14.14 0.95
CA ILE A 171 -9.46 13.21 0.37
C ILE A 171 -9.48 11.91 1.18
N SER A 172 -8.31 11.33 1.45
CA SER A 172 -8.20 10.12 2.28
C SER A 172 -8.70 10.32 3.70
N LYS A 173 -8.61 11.54 4.24
CA LYS A 173 -9.17 11.92 5.55
C LYS A 173 -10.69 12.04 5.51
N PHE A 174 -11.23 12.71 4.48
CA PHE A 174 -12.66 12.92 4.29
C PHE A 174 -13.43 11.60 4.15
N TYR A 175 -12.98 10.74 3.23
CA TYR A 175 -13.59 9.42 3.05
C TYR A 175 -13.08 8.44 4.09
N GLY A 176 -11.92 8.73 4.68
CA GLY A 176 -11.29 7.92 5.70
C GLY A 176 -10.90 6.52 5.22
N LEU A 177 -10.82 6.40 3.90
CA LEU A 177 -10.21 5.36 3.13
C LEU A 177 -9.24 6.05 2.17
N PRO A 178 -8.11 5.43 1.84
CA PRO A 178 -7.18 5.97 0.86
C PRO A 178 -7.80 5.95 -0.54
N LEU A 179 -8.44 7.05 -0.94
CA LEU A 179 -9.17 7.15 -2.20
C LEU A 179 -8.27 7.25 -3.43
N LEU A 180 -7.02 7.64 -3.24
CA LEU A 180 -5.98 7.56 -4.27
C LEU A 180 -5.67 6.12 -4.69
N ASP A 181 -6.32 5.17 -4.03
CA ASP A 181 -6.26 3.75 -4.30
C ASP A 181 -7.70 3.21 -4.38
N VAL A 182 -8.54 3.77 -5.26
CA VAL A 182 -9.61 2.98 -5.92
C VAL A 182 -8.94 1.97 -6.85
N SER A 183 -7.93 1.26 -6.36
CA SER A 183 -7.64 -0.07 -6.85
C SER A 183 -8.85 -0.94 -6.56
N ALA A 184 -8.97 -2.00 -7.35
CA ALA A 184 -9.84 -3.10 -7.02
C ALA A 184 -9.69 -3.52 -5.54
N THR A 185 -8.52 -3.36 -4.90
CA THR A 185 -8.26 -3.82 -3.52
C THR A 185 -9.16 -3.12 -2.49
N THR A 186 -9.14 -1.78 -2.44
CA THR A 186 -9.96 -1.02 -1.47
C THR A 186 -11.45 -1.24 -1.74
N GLY A 187 -11.85 -1.26 -3.01
CA GLY A 187 -13.24 -1.51 -3.41
C GLY A 187 -13.73 -2.91 -3.03
N LEU A 188 -12.92 -3.93 -3.27
CA LEU A 188 -13.24 -5.32 -2.91
C LEU A 188 -13.23 -5.52 -1.39
N ALA A 189 -12.29 -4.91 -0.65
CA ALA A 189 -12.26 -4.94 0.81
C ALA A 189 -13.50 -4.25 1.42
N THR A 190 -13.89 -3.10 0.86
CA THR A 190 -15.11 -2.37 1.25
C THR A 190 -16.36 -3.20 0.96
N GLY A 191 -16.43 -3.81 -0.23
CA GLY A 191 -17.52 -4.73 -0.59
C GLY A 191 -17.58 -5.94 0.33
N TYR A 192 -16.44 -6.57 0.62
CA TYR A 192 -16.34 -7.68 1.57
C TYR A 192 -16.83 -7.27 2.96
N PHE A 193 -16.41 -6.10 3.46
CA PHE A 193 -16.86 -5.60 4.76
C PHE A 193 -18.38 -5.40 4.79
N HIS A 194 -18.94 -4.65 3.84
CA HIS A 194 -20.37 -4.34 3.86
C HIS A 194 -21.26 -5.55 3.57
N ASN A 195 -20.80 -6.48 2.74
CA ASN A 195 -21.59 -7.66 2.35
C ASN A 195 -21.47 -8.80 3.36
N PHE A 196 -20.33 -8.99 4.02
CA PHE A 196 -20.11 -10.13 4.91
C PHE A 196 -19.83 -9.69 6.34
N LEU A 197 -18.68 -9.04 6.56
CA LEU A 197 -18.11 -8.90 7.89
C LEU A 197 -18.96 -8.03 8.83
N ARG A 198 -19.52 -6.93 8.31
CA ARG A 198 -20.38 -6.02 9.07
C ARG A 198 -21.55 -6.75 9.72
N HIS A 199 -22.17 -7.69 9.01
CA HIS A 199 -23.32 -8.44 9.52
C HIS A 199 -22.94 -9.44 10.61
N GLN A 200 -21.71 -9.96 10.59
CA GLN A 200 -21.24 -10.91 11.59
C GLN A 200 -20.72 -10.23 12.86
N LEU A 201 -20.23 -8.99 12.76
CA LEU A 201 -19.68 -8.24 13.91
C LEU A 201 -20.70 -7.32 14.60
N GLN A 202 -21.89 -7.15 14.03
CA GLN A 202 -22.96 -6.39 14.69
C GLN A 202 -23.33 -7.05 16.02
N SER A 203 -23.60 -6.25 17.06
CA SER A 203 -23.90 -6.74 18.42
C SER A 203 -25.14 -7.64 18.52
N ARG A 204 -25.98 -7.68 17.47
CA ARG A 204 -27.13 -8.58 17.31
C ARG A 204 -26.86 -9.74 16.36
N ALA A 205 -25.60 -10.00 15.99
CA ALA A 205 -25.25 -11.10 15.11
C ALA A 205 -25.64 -12.42 15.78
N LYS A 206 -26.68 -13.05 15.22
CA LYS A 206 -27.29 -14.25 15.78
C LYS A 206 -26.29 -15.38 15.97
N VAL A 207 -25.26 -15.48 15.12
CA VAL A 207 -24.29 -16.58 15.20
C VAL A 207 -23.59 -16.67 16.57
N PHE A 208 -23.20 -15.53 17.15
CA PHE A 208 -22.52 -15.51 18.45
C PHE A 208 -23.47 -15.63 19.65
N VAL A 209 -24.77 -15.45 19.42
CA VAL A 209 -25.81 -15.64 20.44
C VAL A 209 -26.29 -17.09 20.43
N ASP A 210 -26.49 -17.64 19.22
CA ASP A 210 -26.95 -18.99 18.97
C ASP A 210 -25.84 -20.02 19.26
N ILE A 211 -24.56 -19.65 19.10
CA ILE A 211 -23.40 -20.52 19.31
C ILE A 211 -22.48 -19.88 20.35
N THR A 212 -22.73 -20.21 21.62
CA THR A 212 -22.10 -19.54 22.77
C THR A 212 -20.63 -19.87 22.94
N GLU A 213 -20.15 -20.97 22.36
CA GLU A 213 -18.75 -21.40 22.39
C GLU A 213 -17.84 -20.63 21.42
N LEU A 214 -18.40 -19.74 20.59
CA LEU A 214 -17.60 -18.95 19.65
C LEU A 214 -16.88 -17.78 20.36
N GLU A 215 -15.57 -17.75 20.23
CA GLU A 215 -14.71 -16.69 20.77
C GLU A 215 -14.60 -15.50 19.79
N ALA A 216 -14.29 -15.78 18.52
CA ALA A 216 -14.01 -14.75 17.51
C ALA A 216 -14.24 -15.23 16.07
N ILE A 217 -14.26 -14.27 15.15
CA ILE A 217 -14.09 -14.49 13.71
C ILE A 217 -12.61 -14.30 13.38
N VAL A 218 -12.04 -15.27 12.68
CA VAL A 218 -10.70 -15.26 12.15
C VAL A 218 -10.79 -15.14 10.64
N ILE A 219 -10.27 -14.03 10.10
CA ILE A 219 -10.05 -13.90 8.66
C ILE A 219 -8.62 -14.31 8.36
N ILE A 220 -8.46 -15.28 7.46
CA ILE A 220 -7.15 -15.81 7.12
C ILE A 220 -6.37 -14.80 6.27
N VAL A 221 -5.17 -14.45 6.72
CA VAL A 221 -4.21 -13.59 6.02
C VAL A 221 -3.32 -14.48 5.15
N PRO A 222 -3.47 -14.44 3.81
CA PRO A 222 -2.58 -15.19 2.94
C PRO A 222 -1.17 -14.59 2.90
N HIS A 223 -0.17 -15.41 2.60
CA HIS A 223 1.20 -14.96 2.34
C HIS A 223 1.37 -14.33 0.95
N ASN A 224 0.61 -14.78 -0.05
CA ASN A 224 0.62 -14.28 -1.43
C ASN A 224 -0.78 -14.42 -2.07
N LEU A 225 -0.99 -13.85 -3.26
CA LEU A 225 -2.32 -13.92 -3.89
C LEU A 225 -2.65 -15.31 -4.47
N ALA A 226 -1.63 -16.08 -4.85
CA ALA A 226 -1.80 -17.37 -5.52
C ALA A 226 -2.38 -18.44 -4.59
N GLU A 227 -2.10 -18.40 -3.29
CA GLU A 227 -2.57 -19.41 -2.34
C GLU A 227 -4.05 -19.25 -1.95
N VAL A 228 -4.66 -18.08 -2.17
CA VAL A 228 -6.02 -17.79 -1.67
C VAL A 228 -7.04 -18.83 -2.11
N GLY A 229 -6.94 -19.32 -3.35
CA GLY A 229 -7.83 -20.35 -3.89
C GLY A 229 -7.68 -21.73 -3.25
N GLY A 230 -6.49 -22.04 -2.69
CA GLY A 230 -6.18 -23.31 -2.04
C GLY A 230 -6.27 -23.28 -0.51
N LEU A 231 -6.46 -22.09 0.10
CA LEU A 231 -6.47 -21.94 1.55
C LEU A 231 -7.53 -22.81 2.24
N LYS A 232 -8.68 -23.06 1.58
CA LYS A 232 -9.73 -23.90 2.16
C LYS A 232 -9.25 -25.33 2.38
N ASP A 233 -8.65 -25.93 1.36
CA ASP A 233 -8.12 -27.29 1.43
C ASP A 233 -7.00 -27.38 2.47
N VAL A 234 -6.15 -26.35 2.55
CA VAL A 234 -5.09 -26.25 3.57
C VAL A 234 -5.68 -26.22 4.98
N LEU A 235 -6.71 -25.40 5.22
CA LEU A 235 -7.38 -25.34 6.52
C LEU A 235 -8.04 -26.67 6.89
N GLU A 236 -8.75 -27.31 5.96
CA GLU A 236 -9.41 -28.60 6.19
C GLU A 236 -8.39 -29.70 6.53
N GLN A 237 -7.31 -29.81 5.76
CA GLN A 237 -6.27 -30.80 6.00
C GLN A 237 -5.56 -30.56 7.34
N ARG A 238 -5.26 -29.30 7.64
CA ARG A 238 -4.56 -28.93 8.87
C ARG A 238 -5.45 -29.05 10.10
N ALA A 239 -6.75 -28.76 9.98
CA ALA A 239 -7.73 -29.02 11.03
C ALA A 239 -7.74 -30.51 11.38
N LYS A 240 -7.89 -31.37 10.37
CA LYS A 240 -7.88 -32.82 10.54
C LYS A 240 -6.59 -33.33 11.17
N ALA A 241 -5.43 -32.83 10.71
CA ALA A 241 -4.13 -33.23 11.24
C ALA A 241 -3.95 -32.86 12.72
N ASN A 242 -4.58 -31.77 13.17
CA ASN A 242 -4.50 -31.29 14.56
C ASN A 242 -5.67 -31.75 15.44
N GLY A 243 -6.54 -32.64 14.93
CA GLY A 243 -7.67 -33.20 15.67
C GLY A 243 -8.86 -32.26 15.81
N PHE A 244 -8.95 -31.22 14.97
CA PHE A 244 -10.10 -30.33 14.89
C PHE A 244 -11.00 -30.71 13.70
N ALA A 245 -12.30 -30.47 13.84
CA ALA A 245 -13.24 -30.53 12.74
C ALA A 245 -13.32 -29.17 12.04
N TYR A 246 -13.32 -29.20 10.70
CA TYR A 246 -13.70 -28.06 9.87
C TYR A 246 -15.18 -28.22 9.54
N GLU A 247 -16.03 -27.35 10.09
CA GLU A 247 -17.48 -27.53 10.07
C GLU A 247 -18.20 -26.33 9.45
N GLU A 248 -19.15 -26.60 8.55
CA GLU A 248 -20.10 -25.58 8.12
C GLU A 248 -21.09 -25.30 9.27
N VAL A 249 -21.16 -24.04 9.67
CA VAL A 249 -22.02 -23.56 10.75
C VAL A 249 -23.46 -23.42 10.24
N ARG A 250 -24.34 -24.26 10.79
CA ARG A 250 -25.77 -24.28 10.52
C ARG A 250 -26.55 -23.87 11.76
N ARG A 251 -27.77 -23.37 11.58
CA ARG A 251 -28.71 -23.10 12.68
C ARG A 251 -29.26 -24.42 13.21
N GLU A 252 -29.83 -24.38 14.42
CA GLU A 252 -30.43 -25.55 15.10
C GLU A 252 -31.53 -26.24 14.28
N ASP A 253 -32.21 -25.50 13.39
CA ASP A 253 -33.22 -26.04 12.47
C ASP A 253 -32.64 -26.70 11.21
N GLY A 254 -31.30 -26.81 11.12
CA GLY A 254 -30.57 -27.30 9.96
C GLY A 254 -30.48 -26.31 8.80
N GLY A 255 -31.02 -25.10 8.96
CA GLY A 255 -30.98 -24.03 7.97
C GLY A 255 -29.73 -23.16 8.06
N ASN A 256 -29.44 -22.40 7.00
CA ASN A 256 -28.31 -21.45 6.98
C ASN A 256 -28.68 -20.18 7.76
N PHE A 257 -27.66 -19.44 8.22
CA PHE A 257 -27.87 -18.12 8.81
C PHE A 257 -28.45 -17.16 7.75
N VAL A 258 -29.70 -16.73 7.98
CA VAL A 258 -30.41 -15.77 7.14
C VAL A 258 -30.17 -14.37 7.68
N VAL A 259 -29.49 -13.55 6.90
CA VAL A 259 -29.35 -12.11 7.14
C VAL A 259 -30.29 -11.41 6.17
N SER A 260 -31.35 -10.78 6.67
CA SER A 260 -32.40 -10.14 5.85
C SER A 260 -31.88 -9.00 4.97
N SER A 261 -30.73 -8.42 5.31
CA SER A 261 -30.03 -7.39 4.53
C SER A 261 -29.03 -7.94 3.51
N HIS A 262 -28.81 -9.26 3.45
CA HIS A 262 -27.85 -9.88 2.54
C HIS A 262 -28.51 -10.25 1.21
N VAL A 263 -27.92 -9.84 0.08
CA VAL A 263 -28.49 -10.01 -1.28
C VAL A 263 -28.83 -11.47 -1.61
N ARG A 264 -28.06 -12.43 -1.08
CA ARG A 264 -28.28 -13.88 -1.28
C ARG A 264 -29.21 -14.54 -0.24
N GLY A 265 -29.63 -13.82 0.80
CA GLY A 265 -30.48 -14.35 1.88
C GLY A 265 -29.86 -15.46 2.75
N ARG A 266 -28.64 -15.90 2.47
CA ARG A 266 -27.89 -16.92 3.22
C ARG A 266 -26.43 -16.51 3.34
N VAL A 267 -25.82 -16.76 4.49
CA VAL A 267 -24.38 -16.67 4.71
C VAL A 267 -23.87 -18.06 5.03
N LEU A 268 -22.86 -18.52 4.28
CA LEU A 268 -22.11 -19.72 4.60
C LEU A 268 -21.01 -19.32 5.58
N LEU A 269 -20.94 -19.99 6.71
CA LEU A 269 -19.97 -19.74 7.75
C LEU A 269 -19.28 -21.07 8.03
N ASP A 270 -17.96 -21.06 8.09
CA ASP A 270 -17.19 -22.22 8.48
C ASP A 270 -16.60 -21.97 9.87
N LYS A 271 -16.38 -23.02 10.65
CA LYS A 271 -15.71 -22.94 11.96
C LYS A 271 -14.64 -24.02 12.12
N ILE A 272 -13.65 -23.69 12.95
CA ILE A 272 -12.65 -24.63 13.47
C ILE A 272 -12.53 -24.35 14.97
N GLY A 273 -12.91 -25.32 15.81
CA GLY A 273 -12.94 -25.13 17.26
C GLY A 273 -13.87 -23.97 17.66
N PRO A 274 -13.40 -23.02 18.50
CA PRO A 274 -14.19 -21.87 18.95
C PRO A 274 -14.17 -20.69 17.95
N TYR A 275 -13.58 -20.84 16.77
CA TYR A 275 -13.40 -19.73 15.83
C TYR A 275 -14.26 -19.93 14.58
N LEU A 276 -15.00 -18.89 14.19
CA LEU A 276 -15.49 -18.76 12.82
C LEU A 276 -14.30 -18.43 11.92
N VAL A 277 -14.13 -19.15 10.82
CA VAL A 277 -13.04 -18.92 9.87
C VAL A 277 -13.60 -18.46 8.53
N ASP A 278 -12.95 -17.47 7.94
CA ASP A 278 -13.27 -17.01 6.60
C ASP A 278 -11.99 -16.76 5.79
N ILE A 279 -12.05 -17.11 4.51
CA ILE A 279 -11.01 -16.83 3.54
C ILE A 279 -11.49 -15.64 2.71
N PRO A 280 -10.73 -14.54 2.60
CA PRO A 280 -11.14 -13.36 1.84
C PRO A 280 -11.08 -13.61 0.32
N ALA A 281 -11.93 -14.50 -0.20
CA ALA A 281 -11.96 -14.93 -1.59
C ALA A 281 -12.00 -13.80 -2.62
N PRO A 282 -12.66 -12.63 -2.38
CA PRO A 282 -12.61 -11.57 -3.39
C PRO A 282 -11.21 -10.98 -3.58
N LEU A 283 -10.26 -11.20 -2.67
CA LEU A 283 -8.85 -10.86 -2.85
C LEU A 283 -8.23 -11.54 -4.09
N MET A 284 -8.73 -12.73 -4.49
CA MET A 284 -8.28 -13.41 -5.71
C MET A 284 -8.45 -12.57 -6.98
N ALA A 285 -9.40 -11.62 -7.01
CA ALA A 285 -9.57 -10.74 -8.16
C ALA A 285 -8.32 -9.87 -8.43
N GLN A 286 -7.44 -9.69 -7.45
CA GLN A 286 -6.14 -9.03 -7.63
C GLN A 286 -5.17 -9.81 -8.53
N MET A 287 -5.38 -11.11 -8.72
CA MET A 287 -4.60 -11.91 -9.67
C MET A 287 -4.70 -11.37 -11.10
N SER A 288 -5.82 -10.71 -11.44
CA SER A 288 -6.06 -10.06 -12.73
C SER A 288 -5.71 -8.57 -12.74
N SER A 289 -4.91 -8.10 -11.77
CA SER A 289 -4.46 -6.71 -11.73
C SER A 289 -3.57 -6.38 -12.93
N PRO A 290 -3.85 -5.32 -13.70
CA PRO A 290 -3.01 -4.94 -14.85
C PRO A 290 -1.54 -4.69 -14.49
N ARG A 291 -1.27 -4.19 -13.27
CA ARG A 291 0.10 -3.98 -12.75
C ARG A 291 0.83 -5.30 -12.53
N ARG A 292 0.12 -6.29 -11.99
CA ARG A 292 0.62 -7.65 -11.79
C ARG A 292 0.91 -8.31 -13.15
N ASP A 293 -0.04 -8.23 -14.08
CA ASP A 293 0.10 -8.78 -15.43
C ASP A 293 1.27 -8.14 -16.19
N LYS A 294 1.48 -6.82 -16.02
CA LYS A 294 2.64 -6.15 -16.60
C LYS A 294 3.95 -6.65 -16.00
N LEU A 295 4.08 -6.73 -14.68
CA LEU A 295 5.29 -7.27 -14.05
C LEU A 295 5.60 -8.70 -14.49
N LEU A 296 4.58 -9.55 -14.64
CA LEU A 296 4.75 -10.91 -15.16
C LEU A 296 5.23 -10.92 -16.62
N ARG A 297 4.67 -10.05 -17.47
CA ARG A 297 5.15 -9.89 -18.86
C ARG A 297 6.60 -9.41 -18.90
N ASP A 298 6.93 -8.39 -18.10
CA ASP A 298 8.27 -7.81 -18.03
C ASP A 298 9.28 -8.84 -17.48
N GLN A 299 8.90 -9.62 -16.47
CA GLN A 299 9.69 -10.74 -15.93
C GLN A 299 10.00 -11.79 -17.00
N ASN A 300 9.00 -12.19 -17.78
CA ASN A 300 9.15 -13.19 -18.85
C ASN A 300 10.03 -12.68 -20.00
N ALA A 301 10.03 -11.36 -20.25
CA ALA A 301 10.85 -10.71 -21.26
C ALA A 301 12.27 -10.36 -20.77
N ALA A 302 12.51 -10.37 -19.45
CA ALA A 302 13.77 -9.95 -18.85
C ALA A 302 14.88 -11.01 -18.99
N HIS A 303 16.12 -10.53 -19.08
CA HIS A 303 17.31 -11.38 -19.04
C HIS A 303 17.38 -12.16 -17.71
N PRO A 304 17.87 -13.43 -17.67
CA PRO A 304 17.84 -14.28 -16.46
C PRO A 304 18.43 -13.62 -15.20
N ARG A 305 19.46 -12.78 -15.36
CA ARG A 305 20.08 -12.03 -14.25
C ARG A 305 19.18 -10.98 -13.60
N MET A 306 18.16 -10.48 -14.31
CA MET A 306 17.20 -9.49 -13.80
C MET A 306 15.88 -10.13 -13.34
N GLN A 307 15.65 -11.42 -13.62
CA GLN A 307 14.41 -12.10 -13.25
C GLN A 307 14.17 -12.09 -11.74
N GLN A 308 15.22 -12.21 -10.94
CA GLN A 308 15.12 -12.16 -9.48
C GLN A 308 14.62 -10.80 -8.96
N GLU A 309 14.99 -9.69 -9.62
CA GLU A 309 14.49 -8.36 -9.28
C GLU A 309 12.98 -8.24 -9.55
N PHE A 310 12.51 -8.82 -10.67
CA PHE A 310 11.08 -8.84 -10.97
C PHE A 310 10.28 -9.72 -10.01
N VAL A 311 10.84 -10.85 -9.54
CA VAL A 311 10.20 -11.68 -8.51
C VAL A 311 10.00 -10.88 -7.22
N LEU A 312 11.05 -10.23 -6.73
CA LEU A 312 10.97 -9.40 -5.52
C LEU A 312 9.96 -8.26 -5.66
N ARG A 313 9.90 -7.61 -6.83
CA ARG A 313 8.90 -6.57 -7.11
C ARG A 313 7.47 -7.10 -7.14
N LEU A 314 7.27 -8.28 -7.73
CA LEU A 314 5.97 -8.94 -7.77
C LEU A 314 5.51 -9.30 -6.36
N GLU A 315 6.37 -9.94 -5.57
CA GLU A 315 6.10 -10.29 -4.17
C GLU A 315 5.72 -9.06 -3.35
N ARG A 316 6.47 -7.96 -3.49
CA ARG A 316 6.17 -6.70 -2.80
C ARG A 316 4.84 -6.09 -3.24
N LEU A 317 4.53 -6.12 -4.55
CA LEU A 317 3.25 -5.63 -5.06
C LEU A 317 2.08 -6.44 -4.47
N GLU A 318 2.18 -7.77 -4.49
CA GLU A 318 1.16 -8.66 -3.93
C GLU A 318 1.02 -8.45 -2.41
N ARG A 319 2.14 -8.33 -1.69
CA ARG A 319 2.15 -8.00 -0.26
C ARG A 319 1.43 -6.69 0.02
N ALA A 320 1.75 -5.63 -0.73
CA ALA A 320 1.11 -4.32 -0.58
C ALA A 320 -0.41 -4.39 -0.82
N MET A 321 -0.87 -5.18 -1.80
CA MET A 321 -2.31 -5.41 -2.03
C MET A 321 -2.96 -6.12 -0.84
N ILE A 322 -2.33 -7.17 -0.31
CA ILE A 322 -2.81 -7.91 0.86
C ILE A 322 -2.87 -7.01 2.09
N ASP A 323 -1.77 -6.32 2.41
CA ASP A 323 -1.69 -5.44 3.57
C ASP A 323 -2.72 -4.31 3.49
N ARG A 324 -2.90 -3.74 2.29
CA ARG A 324 -3.90 -2.70 2.05
C ARG A 324 -5.33 -3.19 2.21
N TRP A 325 -5.63 -4.41 1.77
CA TRP A 325 -6.93 -5.03 2.00
C TRP A 325 -7.24 -5.09 3.50
N PHE A 326 -6.33 -5.66 4.28
CA PHE A 326 -6.54 -5.83 5.72
C PHE A 326 -6.55 -4.51 6.48
N TYR A 327 -5.70 -3.56 6.08
CA TYR A 327 -5.75 -2.19 6.59
C TYR A 327 -7.13 -1.54 6.38
N THR A 328 -7.70 -1.70 5.17
CA THR A 328 -9.02 -1.18 4.82
C THR A 328 -10.12 -1.81 5.68
N VAL A 329 -10.12 -3.14 5.82
CA VAL A 329 -11.10 -3.85 6.64
C VAL A 329 -11.00 -3.44 8.12
N ARG A 330 -9.78 -3.36 8.69
CA ARG A 330 -9.55 -2.91 10.07
C ARG A 330 -10.11 -1.50 10.32
N ASN A 331 -9.85 -0.58 9.40
CA ASN A 331 -10.35 0.78 9.51
C ASN A 331 -11.88 0.84 9.48
N LEU A 332 -12.52 0.09 8.58
CA LEU A 332 -13.98 0.05 8.48
C LEU A 332 -14.62 -0.53 9.74
N VAL A 333 -14.06 -1.61 10.28
CA VAL A 333 -14.54 -2.25 11.52
C VAL A 333 -14.44 -1.31 12.73
N THR A 334 -13.32 -0.59 12.86
CA THR A 334 -13.06 0.32 13.98
C THR A 334 -14.02 1.52 14.00
N ARG A 335 -14.54 1.93 12.83
CA ARG A 335 -15.42 3.10 12.69
C ARG A 335 -16.88 2.80 13.00
N ASP A 336 -17.36 1.62 12.68
CA ASP A 336 -18.79 1.29 12.70
C ASP A 336 -19.32 0.85 14.09
N VAL A 337 -18.55 1.10 15.17
CA VAL A 337 -18.87 0.70 16.57
C VAL A 337 -19.25 -0.80 16.65
N LEU A 338 -18.51 -1.62 15.92
CA LEU A 338 -18.70 -3.08 15.89
C LEU A 338 -17.87 -3.75 16.99
N ARG A 339 -18.16 -5.02 17.26
CA ARG A 339 -17.35 -5.86 18.15
C ARG A 339 -16.00 -6.21 17.55
N SER A 340 -15.13 -5.20 17.41
CA SER A 340 -13.77 -5.35 16.89
C SER A 340 -12.92 -6.28 17.75
N ASP A 341 -13.27 -6.43 19.03
CA ASP A 341 -12.67 -7.37 19.98
C ASP A 341 -12.82 -8.84 19.57
N ARG A 342 -13.79 -9.15 18.70
CA ARG A 342 -14.06 -10.49 18.18
C ARG A 342 -13.55 -10.71 16.76
N LEU A 343 -12.72 -9.83 16.24
CA LEU A 343 -12.14 -9.97 14.91
C LEU A 343 -10.63 -10.17 14.99
N LEU A 344 -10.16 -11.28 14.44
CA LEU A 344 -8.74 -11.61 14.35
C LEU A 344 -8.35 -11.74 12.87
N PHE A 345 -7.12 -11.31 12.57
CA PHE A 345 -6.49 -11.48 11.27
C PHE A 345 -5.25 -12.33 11.50
N LEU A 346 -5.31 -13.60 11.10
CA LEU A 346 -4.27 -14.58 11.41
C LEU A 346 -3.85 -15.29 10.13
N SER A 347 -2.57 -15.59 9.99
CA SER A 347 -2.12 -16.64 9.09
C SER A 347 -2.66 -18.02 9.53
N VAL A 348 -2.54 -19.01 8.65
CA VAL A 348 -2.91 -20.38 8.99
C VAL A 348 -2.10 -20.88 10.19
N ASP A 349 -0.79 -20.62 10.23
CA ASP A 349 0.08 -21.03 11.35
C ASP A 349 -0.41 -20.45 12.68
N GLU A 350 -0.68 -19.14 12.72
CA GLU A 350 -1.12 -18.43 13.93
C GLU A 350 -2.49 -18.91 14.42
N LEU A 351 -3.42 -19.24 13.51
CA LEU A 351 -4.69 -19.85 13.88
C LEU A 351 -4.48 -21.17 14.63
N PHE A 352 -3.62 -22.05 14.10
CA PHE A 352 -3.40 -23.35 14.72
C PHE A 352 -2.65 -23.26 16.05
N SER A 353 -1.72 -22.31 16.20
CA SER A 353 -1.12 -22.01 17.51
C SER A 353 -2.18 -21.56 18.53
N LYS A 354 -3.13 -20.71 18.12
CA LYS A 354 -4.25 -20.31 19.00
C LYS A 354 -5.20 -21.45 19.35
N LEU A 355 -5.45 -22.37 18.42
CA LEU A 355 -6.28 -23.55 18.66
C LEU A 355 -5.62 -24.50 19.67
N GLU A 356 -4.30 -24.67 19.61
CA GLU A 356 -3.54 -25.45 20.59
C GLU A 356 -3.58 -24.81 21.99
N GLU A 357 -3.40 -23.48 22.08
CA GLU A 357 -3.55 -22.74 23.33
C GLU A 357 -4.94 -22.94 23.95
N TRP A 358 -5.98 -22.92 23.13
CA TRP A 358 -7.36 -23.14 23.58
C TRP A 358 -7.58 -24.57 24.08
N ARG A 359 -7.06 -25.58 23.39
CA ARG A 359 -7.18 -26.99 23.80
C ARG A 359 -6.53 -27.30 25.15
N ASN A 360 -5.52 -26.49 25.53
CA ASN A 360 -4.77 -26.66 26.79
C ASN A 360 -5.37 -25.89 27.97
N LYS A 361 -6.42 -25.08 27.75
CA LYS A 361 -7.22 -24.43 28.81
C LYS A 361 -8.34 -25.36 29.25
#